data_AF-A0A379VS07-F1
#
_entry.id   AF-A0A379VS07-F1
#
_cell.length_a   1.000
_cell.length_b   1.000
_cell.length_c   1.000
_cell.angle_alpha   90.00
_cell.angle_beta   90.00
_cell.angle_gamma   90.00
#
_symmetry.space_group_name_H-M   'P 1'
#
loop_
_entity.id
_entity.type
_entity.pdbx_description
1 polymer ?
#
loop_
_entity_poly.entity_id
_entity_poly.type
_entity_poly.pdbx_seq_one_letter_code
_entity_poly.pdbx_strand_id
1 'polypeptide(L)'
;MGSWIPAQFAENRAPTVAELSHALPDHPAYIQYLYDYALVNQRGIDVLGLNNTPPPDLAGIRVERDAKGSATGKLFGDIAAFNQLFASISSNADREGGLRQFSLI
;
A
#
# COMPACT_ATOMS: atom_id res chain seq x y z
N MET A 1 -8.82 -7.17 -4.00
CA MET A 1 -8.65 -5.93 -4.79
C MET A 1 -9.95 -5.17 -4.75
N GLY A 2 -9.97 -3.98 -4.17
CA GLY A 2 -11.02 -3.00 -4.40
C GLY A 2 -10.45 -1.90 -5.28
N SER A 3 -11.00 -1.71 -6.48
CA SER A 3 -10.76 -0.48 -7.24
C SER A 3 -11.70 0.58 -6.68
N TRP A 4 -11.12 1.67 -6.18
CA TRP A 4 -11.89 2.82 -5.74
C TRP A 4 -12.25 3.71 -6.94
N ILE A 5 -13.50 4.17 -6.96
CA ILE A 5 -13.89 5.33 -7.77
C ILE A 5 -14.54 6.38 -6.88
N PRO A 6 -14.40 7.69 -7.19
CA PRO A 6 -14.86 8.77 -6.31
C PRO A 6 -16.35 8.69 -5.92
N ALA A 7 -17.18 8.12 -6.79
CA ALA A 7 -18.61 7.90 -6.55
C ALA A 7 -18.95 6.87 -5.45
N GLN A 8 -17.98 6.12 -4.92
CA GLN A 8 -18.22 5.11 -3.88
C GLN A 8 -18.30 5.70 -2.46
N PHE A 9 -17.92 6.97 -2.25
CA PHE A 9 -17.92 7.61 -0.93
C PHE A 9 -18.62 8.97 -0.98
N ALA A 10 -19.32 9.31 0.10
CA ALA A 10 -20.03 10.58 0.22
C ALA A 10 -19.07 11.80 0.15
N GLU A 11 -17.81 11.62 0.58
CA GLU A 11 -16.82 12.71 0.59
C GLU A 11 -16.10 12.92 -0.76
N ASN A 12 -16.31 12.05 -1.77
CA ASN A 12 -15.75 12.18 -3.12
C ASN A 12 -14.21 12.40 -3.16
N ARG A 13 -13.49 11.79 -2.20
CA ARG A 13 -12.03 11.92 -2.00
C ARG A 13 -11.41 10.56 -1.69
N ALA A 14 -10.15 10.38 -2.08
CA ALA A 14 -9.40 9.20 -1.68
C ALA A 14 -9.15 9.20 -0.16
N PRO A 15 -9.11 8.02 0.48
CA PRO A 15 -8.73 7.90 1.88
C PRO A 15 -7.29 8.34 2.10
N THR A 16 -6.93 8.62 3.35
CA THR A 16 -5.58 8.97 3.78
C THR A 16 -4.90 7.79 4.46
N VAL A 17 -3.56 7.80 4.48
CA VAL A 17 -2.76 6.80 5.22
C VAL A 17 -3.14 6.77 6.71
N ALA A 18 -3.47 7.93 7.29
CA ALA A 18 -3.92 8.03 8.68
C ALA A 18 -5.27 7.33 8.90
N GLU A 19 -6.24 7.53 8.01
CA GLU A 19 -7.54 6.85 8.07
C GLU A 19 -7.38 5.33 7.92
N LEU A 20 -6.53 4.87 7.00
CA LEU A 20 -6.22 3.45 6.85
C LEU A 20 -5.54 2.87 8.09
N SER A 21 -4.61 3.61 8.69
CA SER A 21 -3.91 3.20 9.91
C SER A 21 -4.84 3.15 11.12
N HIS A 22 -5.84 4.04 11.18
CA HIS A 22 -6.85 4.01 12.23
C HIS A 22 -7.87 2.88 12.04
N ALA A 23 -8.28 2.60 10.79
CA ALA A 23 -9.24 1.55 10.48
C ALA A 23 -8.64 0.14 10.63
N LEU A 24 -7.37 -0.03 10.27
CA LEU A 24 -6.65 -1.30 10.31
C LEU A 24 -5.29 -1.13 11.02
N PRO A 25 -5.26 -0.89 12.35
CA PRO A 25 -4.00 -0.62 13.05
C PRO A 25 -3.07 -1.85 13.10
N ASP A 26 -3.65 -3.04 13.24
CA ASP A 26 -2.89 -4.28 13.42
C ASP A 26 -2.69 -5.08 12.12
N HIS A 27 -3.34 -4.65 11.03
CA HIS A 27 -3.33 -5.35 9.75
C HIS A 27 -2.76 -4.47 8.65
N PRO A 28 -1.86 -4.98 7.79
CA PRO A 28 -1.39 -4.21 6.64
C PRO A 28 -2.57 -3.91 5.70
N ALA A 29 -2.71 -2.64 5.34
CA ALA A 29 -3.73 -2.17 4.40
C ALA A 29 -3.06 -1.72 3.11
N TYR A 30 -3.66 -2.05 1.97
CA TYR A 30 -3.25 -1.58 0.64
C TYR A 30 -4.51 -1.17 -0.12
N ILE A 31 -4.55 0.08 -0.58
CA ILE A 31 -5.61 0.57 -1.47
C ILE A 31 -4.97 1.24 -2.67
N GLN A 32 -5.47 0.91 -3.86
CA GLN A 32 -4.97 1.48 -5.11
C GLN A 32 -6.00 2.44 -5.68
N TYR A 33 -5.56 3.65 -5.99
CA TYR A 33 -6.36 4.60 -6.75
C TYR A 33 -6.06 4.48 -8.24
N LEU A 34 -6.87 3.67 -8.93
CA LEU A 34 -6.74 3.39 -10.36
C LEU A 34 -5.28 3.08 -10.74
N TYR A 35 -4.64 3.99 -11.47
CA TYR A 35 -3.27 3.87 -11.99
C TYR A 35 -2.39 5.05 -11.58
N ASP A 36 -2.82 5.86 -10.62
CA ASP A 36 -2.12 7.10 -10.25
C ASP A 36 -1.20 6.85 -9.03
N TYR A 37 -1.75 6.26 -7.97
CA TYR A 37 -0.99 5.90 -6.78
C TYR A 37 -1.69 4.80 -5.98
N ALA A 38 -0.94 4.18 -5.07
CA ALA A 38 -1.48 3.35 -4.01
C ALA A 38 -1.11 3.92 -2.64
N LEU A 39 -1.90 3.57 -1.63
CA LEU A 39 -1.66 3.91 -0.24
C LEU A 39 -1.51 2.63 0.56
N VAL A 40 -0.51 2.61 1.43
CA VAL A 40 -0.35 1.62 2.50
C VAL A 40 -0.38 2.31 3.86
N ASN A 41 -0.97 1.65 4.84
CA ASN A 41 -0.95 2.13 6.22
C ASN A 41 0.42 1.92 6.88
N GLN A 42 0.58 2.39 8.12
CA GLN A 42 1.84 2.23 8.87
C GLN A 42 2.29 0.75 8.96
N ARG A 43 1.34 -0.17 9.22
CA ARG A 43 1.66 -1.59 9.28
C ARG A 43 2.14 -2.13 7.92
N GLY A 44 1.58 -1.65 6.83
CA GLY A 44 2.02 -1.97 5.47
C GLY A 44 3.43 -1.44 5.17
N ILE A 45 3.77 -0.24 5.63
CA ILE A 45 5.14 0.31 5.54
C ILE A 45 6.14 -0.62 6.23
N ASP A 46 5.79 -1.11 7.42
CA ASP A 46 6.65 -1.98 8.23
C ASP A 46 6.81 -3.36 7.58
N VAL A 47 5.70 -4.00 7.16
CA VAL A 47 5.70 -5.31 6.50
C VAL A 47 6.46 -5.29 5.18
N LEU A 48 6.29 -4.23 4.40
CA LEU A 48 7.04 -4.04 3.15
C LEU A 48 8.48 -3.61 3.40
N GLY A 49 8.85 -3.20 4.61
CA GLY A 49 10.20 -2.76 4.93
C GLY A 49 10.62 -1.50 4.18
N LEU A 50 9.71 -0.58 3.87
CA LEU A 50 10.00 0.59 3.01
C LEU A 50 11.03 1.55 3.61
N ASN A 51 11.24 1.48 4.93
CA ASN A 51 12.24 2.26 5.66
C ASN A 51 13.52 1.48 5.97
N ASN A 52 13.65 0.24 5.48
CA ASN A 52 14.88 -0.53 5.64
C ASN A 52 16.04 0.13 4.88
N THR A 53 17.26 -0.20 5.29
CA THR A 53 18.49 0.26 4.65
C THR A 53 19.35 -0.96 4.25
N PRO A 54 19.47 -1.29 2.95
CA PRO A 54 18.80 -0.64 1.81
C PRO A 54 17.28 -0.90 1.78
N PRO A 55 16.49 0.02 1.20
CA PRO A 55 15.06 -0.25 0.98
C PRO A 55 14.90 -1.38 -0.05
N PRO A 56 13.78 -2.11 -0.02
CA PRO A 56 13.50 -3.18 -0.97
C PRO A 56 13.42 -2.61 -2.39
N ASP A 57 13.89 -3.41 -3.36
CA ASP A 57 13.69 -3.11 -4.77
C ASP A 57 12.26 -3.47 -5.18
N LEU A 58 11.40 -2.46 -5.22
CA LEU A 58 10.03 -2.58 -5.68
C LEU A 58 9.99 -2.09 -7.13
N ALA A 59 10.21 -3.01 -8.07
CA ALA A 59 10.39 -2.71 -9.49
C ALA A 59 9.34 -1.70 -10.02
N GLY A 60 9.81 -0.52 -10.42
CA GLY A 60 8.97 0.55 -10.98
C GLY A 60 8.10 1.32 -9.96
N ILE A 61 8.19 0.99 -8.67
CA ILE A 61 7.48 1.69 -7.59
C ILE A 61 8.39 2.76 -6.99
N ARG A 62 7.91 4.00 -7.02
CA ARG A 62 8.50 5.11 -6.29
C ARG A 62 7.75 5.30 -4.97
N VAL A 63 8.48 5.17 -3.86
CA VAL A 63 7.97 5.47 -2.52
C VAL A 63 8.06 6.98 -2.25
N GLU A 64 6.94 7.59 -1.88
CA GLU A 64 6.94 8.96 -1.36
C GLU A 64 7.58 8.99 0.03
N ARG A 65 8.46 9.96 0.26
CA ARG A 65 9.17 10.15 1.53
C ARG A 65 8.97 11.57 2.04
N ASP A 66 8.89 11.70 3.36
CA ASP A 66 8.80 12.99 4.04
C ASP A 66 10.16 13.71 4.12
N ALA A 67 10.19 14.89 4.76
CA ALA A 67 11.41 15.68 4.93
C ALA A 67 12.49 14.98 5.78
N LYS A 68 12.16 13.93 6.53
CA LYS A 68 13.09 13.12 7.32
C LYS A 68 13.56 11.88 6.57
N GLY A 69 13.06 11.64 5.36
CA GLY A 69 13.35 10.46 4.55
C GLY A 69 12.51 9.23 4.91
N SER A 70 11.52 9.35 5.78
CA SER A 70 10.62 8.25 6.13
C SER A 70 9.52 8.09 5.08
N ALA A 71 9.17 6.85 4.73
CA ALA A 71 8.08 6.55 3.82
C ALA A 71 6.75 7.10 4.37
N THR A 72 6.00 7.81 3.53
CA THR A 72 4.69 8.38 3.91
C THR A 72 3.55 7.36 3.80
N GLY A 73 3.80 6.22 3.15
CA GLY A 73 2.79 5.23 2.78
C GLY A 73 2.18 5.45 1.40
N LYS A 74 2.51 6.55 0.70
CA LYS A 74 2.08 6.76 -0.68
C LYS A 74 3.10 6.17 -1.67
N LEU A 75 2.60 5.37 -2.60
CA LEU A 75 3.36 4.65 -3.61
C LEU A 75 2.92 5.11 -5.00
N PHE A 76 3.87 5.43 -5.87
CA PHE A 76 3.62 5.77 -7.27
C PHE A 76 4.21 4.70 -8.18
N GLY A 77 3.55 4.40 -9.30
CA GLY A 77 4.03 3.42 -10.26
C GLY A 77 3.10 3.33 -11.46
N ASP A 78 3.57 2.67 -12.52
CA ASP A 78 2.72 2.32 -13.65
C ASP A 78 1.97 0.99 -13.40
N ILE A 79 1.15 0.59 -14.36
CA ILE A 79 0.40 -0.68 -14.30
C ILE A 79 1.33 -1.88 -14.08
N ALA A 80 2.49 -1.92 -14.76
CA ALA A 80 3.41 -3.04 -14.66
C ALA A 80 4.02 -3.10 -13.25
N ALA A 81 4.42 -1.96 -12.69
CA ALA A 81 4.97 -1.84 -11.36
C ALA A 81 3.97 -2.31 -10.28
N PHE A 82 2.71 -1.88 -10.36
CA PHE A 82 1.70 -2.30 -9.39
C PHE A 82 1.32 -3.78 -9.52
N ASN A 83 1.31 -4.34 -10.72
CA ASN A 83 1.11 -5.78 -10.92
C ASN A 83 2.24 -6.60 -10.27
N GLN A 84 3.49 -6.13 -10.38
CA GLN A 84 4.64 -6.77 -9.73
C GLN A 84 4.61 -6.63 -8.22
N LEU A 85 4.25 -5.45 -7.70
CA LEU A 85 4.07 -5.23 -6.27
C LEU A 85 3.01 -6.18 -5.70
N PHE A 86 1.88 -6.35 -6.40
CA PHE A 86 0.86 -7.30 -6.01
C PHE A 86 1.37 -8.75 -6.00
N ALA A 87 2.11 -9.15 -7.04
CA ALA A 87 2.71 -10.49 -7.09
C ALA A 87 3.68 -10.72 -5.92
N SER A 88 4.45 -9.71 -5.53
CA SER A 88 5.37 -9.76 -4.38
C SER A 88 4.62 -9.86 -3.05
N ILE A 89 3.57 -9.04 -2.85
CA ILE A 89 2.72 -9.10 -1.64
C ILE A 89 2.04 -10.47 -1.52
N SER A 90 1.47 -10.97 -2.61
CA SER A 90 0.75 -12.25 -2.64
C SER A 90 1.71 -13.43 -2.41
N SER A 91 2.88 -13.42 -3.05
CA SER A 91 3.88 -14.48 -2.89
C SER A 91 4.46 -14.52 -1.47
N ASN A 92 4.65 -13.36 -0.82
CA ASN A 92 5.06 -13.31 0.58
C ASN A 92 3.94 -13.74 1.53
N ALA A 93 2.69 -13.39 1.22
CA ALA A 93 1.53 -13.89 1.95
C ALA A 93 1.46 -15.43 1.89
N ASP A 94 1.68 -16.06 0.74
CA ASP A 94 1.65 -17.53 0.62
C ASP A 94 2.75 -18.23 1.43
N ARG A 95 3.89 -17.57 1.68
CA ARG A 95 4.99 -18.13 2.49
C ARG A 95 4.70 -18.10 4.00
N GLU A 96 3.74 -17.29 4.45
CA GLU A 96 3.37 -17.15 5.87
C GLU A 96 1.91 -17.54 6.19
N GLY A 97 1.17 -18.18 5.27
CA GLY A 97 -0.24 -18.52 5.48
C GLY A 97 -1.19 -17.30 5.38
N GLY A 98 -0.80 -16.30 4.60
CA GLY A 98 -1.24 -14.92 4.58
C GLY A 98 -2.50 -14.57 3.78
N LEU A 99 -3.36 -15.54 3.43
CA LEU A 99 -4.70 -15.23 2.91
C LEU A 99 -5.60 -14.49 3.94
N ARG A 100 -5.10 -14.18 5.14
CA ARG A 100 -5.87 -13.55 6.23
C ARG A 100 -5.45 -12.12 6.61
N GLN A 101 -4.46 -11.50 5.98
CA GLN A 101 -3.91 -10.22 6.49
C GLN A 101 -4.24 -8.95 5.71
N PHE A 102 -4.86 -9.03 4.53
CA PHE A 102 -5.34 -7.85 3.83
C PHE A 102 -6.87 -7.84 3.82
N SER A 103 -7.45 -7.17 4.81
CA SER A 103 -8.89 -6.93 4.85
C SER A 103 -9.27 -5.95 3.75
N LEU A 104 -10.16 -6.38 2.87
CA LEU A 104 -10.75 -5.60 1.80
C LEU A 104 -11.90 -4.78 2.40
N ILE A 105 -11.77 -3.45 2.38
CA ILE A 105 -12.91 -2.53 2.46
C ILE A 105 -13.21 -1.99 1.06
#